data_AF-A0A9X3MV00-F1
#
_entry.id   AF-A0A9X3MV00-F1
#
_cell.length_a   1.000
_cell.length_b   1.000
_cell.length_c   1.000
_cell.angle_alpha   90.00
_cell.angle_beta   90.00
_cell.angle_gamma   90.00
#
_symmetry.space_group_name_H-M   'P 1'
#
loop_
_entity.id
_entity.type
_entity.pdbx_description
1 polymer ?
#
loop_
_entity_poly.entity_id
_entity_poly.type
_entity_poly.pdbx_seq_one_letter_code
_entity_poly.pdbx_strand_id
1 'polypeptide(L)'
;MKRFVALVIGFVFGLALSWSGMTDPDVLRDGLLFRDSYLFLFFISALLTAFIGLRVLKVLQARAVLTGEPVAWTTVAPERRHVVGSVLFGIGWAVADACPGPIAAQVGQGVFWSFATAAGVVLGVWVFLRRASAGRVPAQGRAGAFGDRVERAAVLAER
;
A
#
# COMPACT_ATOMS: atom_id res chain seq x y z
N MET A 1 -5.57 -15.32 -18.81
CA MET A 1 -5.75 -15.79 -17.41
C MET A 1 -5.33 -14.76 -16.35
N LYS A 2 -4.16 -14.10 -16.47
CA LYS A 2 -3.66 -13.14 -15.44
C LYS A 2 -4.64 -12.02 -15.05
N ARG A 3 -5.34 -11.41 -16.02
CA ARG A 3 -6.35 -10.37 -15.78
C ARG A 3 -7.57 -10.87 -15.02
N PHE A 4 -8.02 -12.10 -15.32
CA PHE A 4 -9.16 -12.72 -14.64
C PHE A 4 -8.82 -13.04 -13.18
N VAL A 5 -7.63 -13.59 -12.93
CA VAL A 5 -7.12 -13.84 -11.57
C VAL A 5 -7.01 -12.54 -10.78
N ALA A 6 -6.48 -11.46 -11.38
CA ALA A 6 -6.43 -10.15 -10.73
C ALA A 6 -7.82 -9.60 -10.39
N LEU A 7 -8.81 -9.85 -11.26
CA LEU A 7 -10.20 -9.42 -11.05
C LEU A 7 -10.85 -10.20 -9.89
N VAL A 8 -10.64 -11.52 -9.83
CA VAL A 8 -11.13 -12.36 -8.71
C VAL A 8 -10.48 -11.95 -7.40
N ILE A 9 -9.16 -11.71 -7.37
CA ILE A 9 -8.47 -11.25 -6.15
C ILE A 9 -9.00 -9.89 -5.71
N GLY A 10 -9.17 -8.95 -6.65
CA GLY A 10 -9.74 -7.64 -6.37
C GLY A 10 -11.18 -7.73 -5.84
N PHE A 11 -11.98 -8.63 -6.39
CA PHE A 11 -13.36 -8.86 -5.94
C PHE A 11 -13.40 -9.42 -4.51
N VAL A 12 -12.59 -10.45 -4.21
CA VAL A 12 -12.49 -11.03 -2.86
C VAL A 12 -11.98 -10.00 -1.86
N PHE A 13 -10.99 -9.20 -2.24
CA PHE A 13 -10.45 -8.13 -1.39
C PHE A 13 -11.50 -7.04 -1.10
N GLY A 14 -12.24 -6.60 -2.13
CA GLY A 14 -13.34 -5.65 -1.97
C GLY A 14 -14.47 -6.19 -1.10
N LEU A 15 -14.82 -7.47 -1.25
CA LEU A 15 -15.81 -8.13 -0.42
C LEU A 15 -15.37 -8.21 1.04
N ALA A 16 -14.12 -8.59 1.30
CA ALA A 16 -13.56 -8.64 2.65
C ALA A 16 -13.54 -7.24 3.31
N LEU A 17 -13.18 -6.20 2.57
CA LEU A 17 -13.23 -4.82 3.06
C LEU A 17 -14.66 -4.38 3.38
N SER A 18 -15.61 -4.66 2.51
CA SER A 18 -17.02 -4.34 2.74
C SER A 18 -17.58 -5.11 3.95
N TRP A 19 -17.13 -6.34 4.16
CA TRP A 19 -17.56 -7.17 5.28
C TRP A 19 -16.96 -6.71 6.62
N SER A 20 -15.77 -6.09 6.58
CA SER A 20 -15.10 -5.55 7.77
C SER A 20 -15.66 -4.21 8.28
N GLY A 21 -16.61 -3.58 7.55
CA GLY A 21 -17.17 -2.28 7.94
C GLY A 21 -16.21 -1.09 7.79
N MET A 22 -15.00 -1.29 7.26
CA MET A 22 -13.99 -0.23 7.03
C MET A 22 -14.36 0.74 5.91
N THR A 23 -15.53 0.58 5.30
CA THR A 23 -16.10 1.53 4.35
C THR A 23 -16.78 2.71 5.06
N ASP A 24 -17.11 2.59 6.34
CA ASP A 24 -17.78 3.64 7.09
C ASP A 24 -16.77 4.66 7.66
N PRO A 25 -16.95 5.97 7.39
CA PRO A 25 -16.06 7.02 7.87
C PRO A 25 -16.00 7.10 9.41
N ASP A 26 -17.10 6.77 10.08
CA ASP A 26 -17.21 6.84 11.54
C ASP A 26 -16.28 5.84 12.22
N VAL A 27 -16.16 4.61 11.68
CA VAL A 27 -15.23 3.58 12.17
C VAL A 27 -13.78 4.03 12.01
N LEU A 28 -13.46 4.75 10.93
CA LEU A 28 -12.12 5.30 10.72
C LEU A 28 -11.83 6.45 11.70
N ARG A 29 -12.80 7.33 11.93
CA ARG A 29 -12.67 8.44 12.88
C ARG A 29 -12.53 7.95 14.32
N ASP A 30 -13.36 7.01 14.75
CA ASP A 30 -13.28 6.46 16.11
C ASP A 30 -11.99 5.66 16.33
N GLY A 31 -11.47 5.03 15.28
CA GLY A 31 -10.12 4.48 15.26
C GLY A 31 -9.04 5.53 15.44
N LEU A 32 -9.07 6.63 14.68
CA LEU A 32 -8.09 7.73 14.78
C LEU A 32 -8.14 8.47 16.13
N LEU A 33 -9.33 8.60 16.72
CA LEU A 33 -9.55 9.21 18.02
C LEU A 33 -9.23 8.26 19.20
N PHE A 34 -8.74 7.03 18.94
CA PHE A 34 -8.48 6.00 19.94
C PHE A 34 -9.71 5.63 20.80
N ARG A 35 -10.92 5.87 20.27
CA ARG A 35 -12.17 5.48 20.94
C ARG A 35 -12.44 3.99 20.78
N ASP A 36 -12.12 3.47 19.60
CA ASP A 36 -12.22 2.05 19.28
C ASP A 36 -10.88 1.52 18.76
N SER A 37 -10.29 0.57 19.49
CA SER A 37 -9.00 -0.02 19.13
C SER A 37 -9.11 -1.07 18.02
N TYR A 38 -10.34 -1.41 17.59
CA TYR A 38 -10.61 -2.43 16.58
C TYR A 38 -9.79 -2.22 15.29
N LEU A 39 -9.72 -0.99 14.80
CA LEU A 39 -9.00 -0.63 13.58
C LEU A 39 -7.49 -0.91 13.71
N PHE A 40 -6.87 -0.50 14.83
CA PHE A 40 -5.45 -0.73 15.07
C PHE A 40 -5.10 -2.21 15.20
N LEU A 41 -5.92 -2.98 15.93
CA LEU A 41 -5.72 -4.43 16.06
C LEU A 41 -5.82 -5.14 14.70
N PHE A 42 -6.75 -4.73 13.85
CA PHE A 42 -6.87 -5.26 12.50
C PHE A 42 -5.65 -4.93 11.63
N PHE A 43 -5.18 -3.67 11.65
CA PHE A 43 -3.97 -3.31 10.89
C PHE A 43 -2.74 -4.09 11.37
N ILE A 44 -2.56 -4.25 12.70
CA ILE A 44 -1.43 -5.01 13.24
C ILE A 44 -1.52 -6.49 12.81
N SER A 45 -2.70 -7.12 12.89
CA SER A 45 -2.86 -8.52 12.48
C SER A 45 -2.64 -8.71 10.97
N ALA A 46 -3.12 -7.78 10.15
CA ALA A 46 -2.87 -7.77 8.71
C ALA A 46 -1.38 -7.61 8.39
N LEU A 47 -0.68 -6.68 9.07
CA LEU A 47 0.76 -6.48 8.91
C LEU A 47 1.55 -7.73 9.30
N LEU A 48 1.23 -8.35 10.42
CA LEU A 48 1.90 -9.59 10.87
C LEU A 48 1.66 -10.73 9.88
N THR A 49 0.42 -10.88 9.41
CA THR A 49 0.06 -11.91 8.41
C THR A 49 0.81 -11.69 7.11
N ALA A 50 0.87 -10.45 6.61
CA ALA A 50 1.64 -10.10 5.42
C ALA A 50 3.13 -10.33 5.63
N PHE A 51 3.69 -9.94 6.78
CA PHE A 51 5.11 -10.13 7.10
C PHE A 51 5.49 -11.62 7.12
N ILE A 52 4.71 -12.45 7.83
CA ILE A 52 4.92 -13.90 7.89
C ILE A 52 4.78 -14.50 6.48
N GLY A 53 3.74 -14.12 5.74
CA GLY A 53 3.51 -14.58 4.37
C GLY A 53 4.68 -14.28 3.43
N LEU A 54 5.19 -13.04 3.45
CA LEU A 54 6.33 -12.63 2.64
C LEU A 54 7.63 -13.33 3.06
N ARG A 55 7.84 -13.54 4.37
CA ARG A 55 9.01 -14.27 4.89
C ARG A 55 8.99 -15.73 4.48
N VAL A 56 7.84 -16.40 4.60
CA VAL A 56 7.64 -17.78 4.13
C VAL A 56 7.88 -17.87 2.63
N LEU A 57 7.37 -16.91 1.85
CA LEU A 57 7.58 -16.84 0.40
C LEU A 57 9.07 -16.66 0.04
N LYS A 58 9.81 -15.88 0.84
CA LYS A 58 11.26 -15.67 0.68
C LYS A 58 12.06 -16.94 0.98
N VAL A 59 11.74 -17.65 2.07
CA VAL A 59 12.41 -18.90 2.49
C VAL A 59 12.14 -20.02 1.48
N LEU A 60 10.90 -20.14 0.99
CA LEU A 60 10.51 -21.16 0.01
C LEU A 60 10.98 -20.86 -1.42
N GLN A 61 11.64 -19.71 -1.67
CA GLN A 61 12.04 -19.25 -3.01
C GLN A 61 10.90 -19.38 -4.02
N ALA A 62 9.68 -19.06 -3.59
CA ALA A 62 8.49 -19.34 -4.36
C ALA A 62 8.47 -18.47 -5.63
N ARG A 63 8.13 -19.10 -6.76
CA ARG A 63 7.99 -18.41 -8.04
C ARG A 63 6.63 -17.72 -8.10
N ALA A 64 6.58 -16.57 -8.76
CA ALA A 64 5.33 -15.85 -8.97
C ALA A 64 4.34 -16.76 -9.72
N VAL A 65 3.23 -17.14 -9.08
CA VAL A 65 2.23 -18.08 -9.63
C VAL A 65 1.72 -17.65 -11.01
N LEU A 66 1.72 -16.34 -11.30
CA LEU A 66 1.24 -15.76 -12.54
C LEU A 66 2.31 -15.60 -13.64
N THR A 67 3.60 -15.59 -13.29
CA THR A 67 4.69 -15.23 -14.23
C THR A 67 5.75 -16.31 -14.34
N GLY A 68 5.84 -17.23 -13.37
CA GLY A 68 6.87 -18.28 -13.32
C GLY A 68 8.28 -17.76 -12.97
N GLU A 69 8.45 -16.44 -12.86
CA GLU A 69 9.70 -15.79 -12.51
C GLU A 69 9.97 -15.87 -11.00
N PRO A 70 11.25 -15.93 -10.58
CA PRO A 70 11.61 -15.78 -9.19
C PRO A 70 11.11 -14.41 -8.69
N VAL A 71 10.52 -14.38 -7.50
CA VAL A 71 10.08 -13.12 -6.89
C VAL A 71 11.32 -12.25 -6.65
N ALA A 72 11.51 -11.24 -7.49
CA ALA A 72 12.59 -10.29 -7.37
C ALA A 72 12.26 -9.28 -6.26
N TRP A 73 13.02 -9.33 -5.17
CA TRP A 73 12.88 -8.39 -4.06
C TRP A 73 13.73 -7.17 -4.37
N THR A 74 13.10 -6.10 -4.86
CA THR A 74 13.79 -4.81 -5.00
C THR A 74 13.66 -4.05 -3.69
N THR A 75 14.79 -3.89 -3.00
CA THR A 75 14.89 -3.08 -1.80
C THR A 75 15.37 -1.68 -2.19
N VAL A 76 14.60 -0.67 -1.81
CA VAL A 76 14.81 0.71 -2.21
C VAL A 76 15.27 1.52 -0.99
N ALA A 77 16.40 2.21 -1.09
CA ALA A 77 16.86 3.10 -0.02
C ALA A 77 15.82 4.16 0.33
N PRO A 78 15.57 4.43 1.62
CA PRO A 78 14.80 5.58 2.04
C PRO A 78 15.55 6.86 1.64
N GLU A 79 14.92 7.63 0.76
CA GLU A 79 15.41 8.96 0.37
C GLU A 79 14.53 10.06 0.95
N ARG A 80 15.07 11.29 1.06
CA ARG A 80 14.33 12.46 1.59
C ARG A 80 12.96 12.66 0.94
N ARG A 81 12.82 12.37 -0.36
CA ARG A 81 11.52 12.45 -1.07
C ARG A 81 10.47 11.49 -0.52
N HIS A 82 10.86 10.31 -0.03
CA HIS A 82 9.93 9.33 0.53
C HIS A 82 9.42 9.79 1.89
N VAL A 83 10.28 10.40 2.70
CA VAL A 83 9.90 10.97 4.01
C VAL A 83 8.95 12.15 3.84
N VAL A 84 9.26 13.07 2.92
CA VAL A 84 8.37 14.20 2.63
C VAL A 84 7.03 13.72 2.05
N GLY A 85 7.09 12.73 1.14
CA GLY A 85 5.90 12.12 0.57
C GLY A 85 5.03 11.41 1.60
N SER A 86 5.60 10.65 2.54
CA SER A 86 4.84 9.93 3.56
C SER A 86 4.17 10.87 4.55
N VAL A 87 4.82 11.98 4.93
CA VAL A 87 4.22 13.01 5.80
C VAL A 87 3.05 13.69 5.09
N LEU A 88 3.24 14.14 3.84
CA LEU A 88 2.16 14.77 3.05
C LEU A 88 0.98 13.81 2.83
N PHE A 89 1.27 12.54 2.55
CA PHE A 89 0.26 11.51 2.38
C PHE A 89 -0.50 11.24 3.70
N GLY A 90 0.21 11.16 4.83
CA GLY A 90 -0.39 10.99 6.15
C GLY A 90 -1.31 12.15 6.56
N ILE A 91 -0.89 13.39 6.30
CA ILE A 91 -1.72 14.58 6.53
C ILE A 91 -2.98 14.53 5.66
N GLY A 92 -2.83 14.20 4.37
CA GLY A 92 -3.97 14.06 3.47
C GLY A 92 -4.96 12.98 3.91
N TRP A 93 -4.46 11.84 4.40
CA TRP A 93 -5.30 10.78 4.94
C TRP A 93 -6.06 11.22 6.20
N ALA A 94 -5.40 11.91 7.13
CA ALA A 94 -6.03 12.40 8.36
C ALA A 94 -7.10 13.48 8.10
N VAL A 95 -6.94 14.30 7.06
CA VAL A 95 -7.93 15.32 6.69
C VAL A 95 -9.11 14.72 5.92
N ALA A 96 -8.86 13.70 5.10
CA ALA A 96 -9.89 13.09 4.26
C ALA A 96 -10.68 11.97 4.97
N ASP A 97 -10.22 11.50 6.13
CA ASP A 97 -10.75 10.34 6.87
C ASP A 97 -10.96 9.09 6.00
N ALA A 98 -10.17 8.95 4.92
CA ALA A 98 -10.40 7.95 3.89
C ALA A 98 -9.09 7.40 3.34
N CYS A 99 -8.88 6.10 3.49
CA CYS A 99 -7.69 5.41 2.99
C CYS A 99 -7.87 5.04 1.50
N PRO A 100 -6.81 5.05 0.66
CA PRO A 100 -6.91 4.68 -0.75
C PRO A 100 -7.52 3.28 -0.99
N GLY A 101 -7.36 2.34 -0.06
CA GLY A 101 -7.97 1.01 -0.15
C GLY A 101 -9.49 1.04 -0.03
N PRO A 102 -10.05 1.52 1.10
CA PRO A 102 -11.48 1.73 1.27
C PRO A 102 -12.11 2.66 0.23
N ILE A 103 -11.41 3.70 -0.24
CA ILE A 103 -11.93 4.58 -1.30
C ILE A 103 -12.29 3.78 -2.56
N ALA A 104 -11.44 2.84 -2.97
CA ALA A 104 -11.73 1.99 -4.13
C ALA A 104 -12.97 1.10 -3.91
N ALA A 105 -13.14 0.56 -2.70
CA ALA A 105 -14.33 -0.22 -2.36
C ALA A 105 -15.60 0.64 -2.26
N GLN A 106 -15.52 1.83 -1.64
CA GLN A 106 -16.64 2.76 -1.49
C GLN A 106 -17.12 3.34 -2.84
N VAL A 107 -16.21 3.60 -3.77
CA VAL A 107 -16.57 3.96 -5.16
C VAL A 107 -17.35 2.82 -5.82
N GLY A 108 -16.98 1.57 -5.56
CA GLY A 108 -17.74 0.39 -5.99
C GLY A 108 -19.13 0.25 -5.33
N GLN A 109 -19.30 0.78 -4.12
CA GLN A 109 -20.58 0.84 -3.40
C GLN A 109 -21.44 2.06 -3.77
N GLY A 110 -20.92 3.01 -4.56
CA GLY A 110 -21.66 4.21 -4.99
C GLY A 110 -21.77 5.31 -3.94
N VAL A 111 -20.87 5.36 -2.95
CA VAL A 111 -20.88 6.41 -1.92
C VAL A 111 -20.44 7.74 -2.53
N PHE A 112 -21.31 8.76 -2.48
CA PHE A 112 -21.13 10.04 -3.17
C PHE A 112 -19.86 10.80 -2.72
N TRP A 113 -19.55 10.76 -1.42
CA TRP A 113 -18.37 11.43 -0.86
C TRP A 113 -17.03 10.85 -1.33
N SER A 114 -16.99 9.55 -1.62
CA SER A 114 -15.76 8.86 -2.03
C SER A 114 -15.29 9.29 -3.41
N PHE A 115 -16.18 9.79 -4.27
CA PHE A 115 -15.81 10.35 -5.57
C PHE A 115 -14.96 11.61 -5.44
N ALA A 116 -15.23 12.48 -4.48
CA ALA A 116 -14.45 13.69 -4.25
C ALA A 116 -13.02 13.35 -3.82
N THR A 117 -12.88 12.41 -2.88
CA THR A 117 -11.57 11.96 -2.40
C THR A 117 -10.81 11.18 -3.48
N ALA A 118 -11.50 10.32 -4.25
CA ALA A 118 -10.92 9.61 -5.39
C ALA A 118 -10.42 10.59 -6.46
N ALA A 119 -11.20 11.63 -6.79
CA ALA A 119 -10.78 12.66 -7.72
C ALA A 119 -9.55 13.42 -7.22
N GLY A 120 -9.49 13.73 -5.92
CA GLY A 120 -8.31 14.34 -5.29
C GLY A 120 -7.05 13.48 -5.41
N VAL A 121 -7.15 12.18 -5.15
CA VAL A 121 -6.04 11.23 -5.31
C VAL A 121 -5.59 11.16 -6.77
N VAL A 122 -6.53 11.03 -7.71
CA VAL A 122 -6.24 10.96 -9.15
C VAL A 122 -5.55 12.23 -9.64
N LEU A 123 -6.06 13.41 -9.25
CA LEU A 123 -5.46 14.69 -9.58
C LEU A 123 -4.06 14.85 -8.98
N GLY A 124 -3.86 14.47 -7.72
CA GLY A 124 -2.56 14.52 -7.06
C GLY A 124 -1.52 13.64 -7.76
N VAL A 125 -1.88 12.40 -8.10
CA VAL A 125 -1.02 11.48 -8.87
C VAL A 125 -0.75 12.04 -10.26
N TRP A 126 -1.77 12.57 -10.95
CA TRP A 126 -1.61 13.15 -12.29
C TRP A 126 -0.65 14.34 -12.30
N VAL A 127 -0.78 15.27 -11.34
CA VAL A 127 0.14 16.40 -11.19
C VAL A 127 1.56 15.93 -10.89
N PHE A 128 1.72 14.95 -9.99
CA PHE A 128 3.02 14.37 -9.68
C PHE A 128 3.66 13.72 -10.90
N LEU A 129 2.91 12.89 -11.63
CA LEU A 129 3.37 12.23 -12.85
C LEU A 129 3.73 13.23 -13.94
N ARG A 130 2.95 14.31 -14.12
CA ARG A 130 3.31 15.41 -15.04
C ARG A 130 4.60 16.11 -14.64
N ARG A 131 4.83 16.32 -13.35
CA ARG A 131 6.06 16.96 -12.84
C ARG A 131 7.28 16.03 -12.96
N ALA A 132 7.08 14.73 -12.76
CA ALA A 132 8.10 13.70 -12.92
C ALA A 132 8.48 13.50 -14.39
N SER A 133 7.49 13.43 -15.29
CA SER A 133 7.71 13.33 -16.74
C SER A 133 8.33 14.60 -17.35
N ALA A 134 8.10 15.77 -16.74
CA ALA A 134 8.82 17.01 -17.08
C ALA A 134 10.30 17.02 -16.59
N GLY A 135 10.85 15.90 -16.12
CA GLY A 135 12.26 15.76 -15.74
C GLY A 135 12.65 16.48 -14.45
N ARG A 136 11.69 17.01 -13.68
CA ARG A 136 11.96 17.79 -12.45
C ARG A 136 12.12 16.92 -11.20
N VAL A 137 11.96 15.61 -11.32
CA VAL A 137 12.15 14.66 -10.22
C VAL A 137 13.43 13.87 -10.51
N PRO A 138 14.49 13.99 -9.68
CA PRO A 138 15.75 13.29 -9.93
C PRO A 138 15.53 11.77 -9.87
N ALA A 139 16.13 11.06 -10.84
CA ALA A 139 16.02 9.62 -10.95
C ALA A 139 16.62 8.90 -9.73
N GLN A 140 15.95 7.81 -9.32
CA GLN A 140 16.23 6.96 -8.17
C GLN A 140 17.51 6.11 -8.32
N GLY A 141 18.61 6.69 -8.81
CA GLY A 141 19.84 5.98 -9.15
C GLY A 141 20.73 5.58 -7.97
N ARG A 142 20.53 6.15 -6.78
CA ARG A 142 21.34 5.85 -5.57
C ARG A 142 20.71 4.81 -4.63
N ALA A 143 19.48 4.36 -4.91
CA ALA A 143 18.69 3.58 -3.96
C ALA A 143 18.97 2.07 -3.95
N GLY A 144 19.50 1.50 -5.04
CA GLY A 144 19.84 0.07 -5.11
C GLY A 144 20.99 -0.33 -4.17
N ALA A 145 21.95 0.57 -3.95
CA ALA A 145 23.14 0.29 -3.15
C ALA A 145 22.87 0.10 -1.63
N PHE A 146 21.80 0.71 -1.10
CA PHE A 146 21.39 0.48 0.30
C PHE A 146 20.59 -0.81 0.43
N GLY A 147 19.71 -1.08 -0.53
CA GLY A 147 18.93 -2.30 -0.60
C GLY A 147 19.81 -3.55 -0.58
N ASP A 148 20.83 -3.57 -1.45
CA ASP A 148 21.83 -4.63 -1.49
C ASP A 148 22.57 -4.82 -0.15
N ARG A 149 22.78 -3.74 0.60
CA ARG A 149 23.49 -3.80 1.89
C ARG A 149 22.61 -4.37 3.00
N VAL A 150 21.33 -3.98 3.06
CA VAL A 150 20.35 -4.52 4.03
C VAL A 150 20.06 -5.98 3.73
N GLU A 151 19.92 -6.34 2.46
CA GLU A 151 19.65 -7.71 2.06
C GLU A 151 20.84 -8.63 2.37
N ARG A 152 22.07 -8.17 2.11
CA ARG A 152 23.29 -8.89 2.53
C ARG A 152 23.42 -8.99 4.06
N ALA A 153 23.09 -7.94 4.80
CA ALA A 153 23.15 -7.96 6.27
C ALA A 153 22.10 -8.92 6.87
N ALA A 154 20.89 -8.97 6.30
CA ALA A 154 19.85 -9.90 6.72
C ALA A 154 20.23 -11.36 6.42
N VAL A 155 20.81 -11.63 5.24
CA VAL A 155 21.28 -12.98 4.87
C VAL A 155 22.47 -13.42 5.72
N LEU A 156 23.37 -12.50 6.12
CA LEU A 156 24.49 -12.80 7.02
C LEU A 156 24.05 -13.02 8.47
N ALA A 157 22.95 -12.41 8.91
CA ALA A 157 22.37 -12.62 10.24
C ALA A 157 21.55 -13.92 10.36
N GLU A 158 21.16 -14.51 9.23
CA GLU A 158 20.46 -15.81 9.16
C GLU A 158 21.44 -17.02 9.00
N ARG A 159 22.76 -16.79 9.03
CA ARG A 159 23.82 -17.83 9.09
C ARG A 159 24.43 -17.92 10.47
#